data_AF-A0A3D1BMR6-F1
#
_entry.id   AF-A0A3D1BMR6-F1
#
_cell.length_a   1.000
_cell.length_b   1.000
_cell.length_c   1.000
_cell.angle_alpha   90.00
_cell.angle_beta   90.00
_cell.angle_gamma   90.00
#
_symmetry.space_group_name_H-M   'P 1'
#
loop_
_entity.id
_entity.type
_entity.pdbx_description
1 polymer ?
#
loop_
_entity_poly.entity_id
_entity_poly.type
_entity_poly.pdbx_seq_one_letter_code
_entity_poly.pdbx_strand_id
1 'polypeptide(L)'
;MLILFVFLLILMMPSVAYAWGPLTHFYLGHQVLALGASVVPIGIYNLIRKFKNDFLYGNISADIIIGKRFQAFEKSSHNWNVGIKLLKAARTEQRKSFAYGYLTHLAADTVAHNYYIPKFLAMTNLTHSILEVKADSIIDKEYRYMVRNIDKLVQLRNDVFLEKFLERLFLSFKTNKKIFKGVLLLSRFSHIISVINFVDKRLPNGVTAEEIFDFQSKSLVMMLELLRDGEISSVFKKDPMGRVHIKPFNKPI
;
A
#
# COMPACT_ATOMS: atom_id res chain seq x y z
N MET A 1 14.52 17.41 15.85
CA MET A 1 15.11 16.19 16.47
C MET A 1 14.09 15.10 16.76
N LEU A 2 12.98 15.38 17.47
CA LEU A 2 11.97 14.35 17.81
C LEU A 2 11.32 13.64 16.60
N ILE A 3 10.95 14.38 15.55
CA ILE A 3 10.35 13.78 14.33
C ILE A 3 11.34 12.85 13.62
N LEU A 4 12.61 13.26 13.53
CA LEU A 4 13.68 12.46 12.93
C LEU A 4 13.98 11.22 13.78
N PHE A 5 13.95 11.34 15.11
CA PHE A 5 14.13 10.22 16.04
C PHE A 5 12.98 9.22 15.94
N VAL A 6 11.72 9.69 15.92
CA VAL A 6 10.54 8.84 15.71
C VAL A 6 10.58 8.16 14.34
N PHE A 7 11.04 8.85 13.30
CA PHE A 7 11.23 8.26 11.98
C PHE A 7 12.29 7.16 11.96
N LEU A 8 13.47 7.43 12.54
CA LEU A 8 14.51 6.42 12.67
C LEU A 8 14.00 5.20 13.44
N LEU A 9 13.24 5.41 14.52
CA LEU A 9 12.58 4.33 15.23
C LEU A 9 11.59 3.56 14.34
N ILE A 10 10.78 4.24 13.52
CA ILE A 10 9.85 3.62 12.57
C ILE A 10 10.58 2.82 11.49
N LEU A 11 11.69 3.33 10.94
CA LEU A 11 12.54 2.59 10.00
C LEU A 11 13.17 1.35 10.65
N MET A 12 13.46 1.42 11.95
CA MET A 12 13.93 0.27 12.72
C MET A 12 12.78 -0.66 13.15
N MET A 13 11.51 -0.24 13.04
CA MET A 13 10.37 -1.09 13.33
C MET A 13 10.15 -2.08 12.18
N PRO A 14 10.30 -3.39 12.44
CA PRO A 14 10.19 -4.41 11.39
C PRO A 14 8.87 -4.36 10.61
N SER A 15 7.78 -3.95 11.25
CA SER A 15 6.42 -4.06 10.70
C SER A 15 6.00 -3.01 9.67
N VAL A 16 6.79 -1.94 9.51
CA VAL A 16 6.52 -0.89 8.50
C VAL A 16 7.21 -1.22 7.18
N ALA A 17 8.17 -2.15 7.22
CA ALA A 17 9.16 -2.42 6.17
C ALA A 17 8.76 -3.61 5.28
N TYR A 18 7.46 -3.76 5.01
CA TYR A 18 6.93 -4.88 4.25
C TYR A 18 5.90 -4.41 3.21
N ALA A 19 6.16 -3.37 2.41
CA ALA A 19 5.27 -2.99 1.28
C ALA A 19 5.97 -2.13 0.21
N TRP A 20 5.20 -1.56 -0.72
CA TRP A 20 5.59 -0.29 -1.33
C TRP A 20 5.40 0.87 -0.35
N GLY A 21 6.08 1.99 -0.58
CA GLY A 21 5.78 3.21 0.16
C GLY A 21 4.39 3.77 -0.22
N PRO A 22 3.76 4.56 0.66
CA PRO A 22 2.40 5.06 0.46
C PRO A 22 2.27 5.99 -0.76
N LEU A 23 3.36 6.63 -1.20
CA LEU A 23 3.32 7.46 -2.40
C LEU A 23 3.34 6.61 -3.67
N THR A 24 4.11 5.52 -3.68
CA THR A 24 4.11 4.53 -4.76
C THR A 24 2.72 3.89 -4.90
N HIS A 25 2.08 3.51 -3.79
CA HIS A 25 0.69 3.03 -3.82
C HIS A 25 -0.26 4.05 -4.42
N PHE A 26 -0.20 5.30 -3.96
CA PHE A 26 -1.04 6.36 -4.52
C PHE A 26 -0.82 6.55 -6.02
N TYR A 27 0.44 6.54 -6.47
CA TYR A 27 0.81 6.59 -7.88
C TYR A 27 0.18 5.43 -8.65
N LEU A 28 0.36 4.18 -8.20
CA LEU A 28 -0.20 3.01 -8.86
C LEU A 28 -1.74 3.06 -8.92
N GLY A 29 -2.40 3.49 -7.85
CA GLY A 29 -3.85 3.72 -7.85
C GLY A 29 -4.26 4.79 -8.87
N HIS A 30 -3.50 5.88 -8.97
CA HIS A 30 -3.76 6.90 -9.99
C HIS A 30 -3.59 6.34 -11.42
N GLN A 31 -2.59 5.49 -11.65
CA GLN A 31 -2.38 4.84 -12.96
C GLN A 31 -3.55 3.94 -13.34
N VAL A 32 -4.17 3.23 -12.39
CA VAL A 32 -5.41 2.46 -12.65
C VAL A 32 -6.52 3.38 -13.17
N LEU A 33 -6.70 4.56 -12.59
CA LEU A 33 -7.71 5.53 -13.04
C LEU A 33 -7.37 6.10 -14.44
N ALA A 34 -6.08 6.30 -14.72
CA ALA A 34 -5.59 6.86 -15.98
C ALA A 34 -5.75 5.89 -17.16
N LEU A 35 -5.49 4.60 -16.96
CA LEU A 35 -5.66 3.57 -18.01
C LEU A 35 -7.13 3.38 -18.43
N GLY A 36 -8.05 3.63 -17.49
CA GLY A 36 -9.45 3.83 -17.84
C GLY A 36 -10.26 2.55 -18.08
N ALA A 37 -11.40 2.74 -18.76
CA ALA A 37 -12.33 1.66 -19.11
C ALA A 37 -11.78 0.66 -20.14
N SER A 38 -10.64 0.94 -20.76
CA SER A 38 -10.01 0.06 -21.75
C SER A 38 -9.49 -1.25 -21.13
N VAL A 39 -9.16 -1.21 -19.83
CA VAL A 39 -8.55 -2.33 -19.10
C VAL A 39 -9.25 -2.66 -17.78
N VAL A 40 -10.05 -1.74 -17.23
CA VAL A 40 -10.86 -1.97 -16.02
C VAL A 40 -12.31 -2.24 -16.43
N PRO A 41 -12.99 -3.27 -15.87
CA PRO A 41 -14.40 -3.52 -16.16
C PRO A 41 -15.25 -2.27 -15.97
N ILE A 42 -16.08 -1.94 -16.96
CA ILE A 42 -16.77 -0.65 -17.06
C ILE A 42 -17.57 -0.27 -15.80
N GLY A 43 -18.23 -1.24 -15.16
CA GLY A 43 -18.99 -1.00 -13.92
C GLY A 43 -18.10 -0.58 -12.76
N ILE A 44 -16.95 -1.25 -12.60
CA ILE A 44 -15.95 -0.91 -11.58
C ILE A 44 -15.31 0.43 -11.93
N TYR A 45 -14.94 0.64 -13.20
CA TYR A 45 -14.31 1.89 -13.64
C TYR A 45 -15.20 3.10 -13.36
N ASN A 46 -16.49 3.03 -13.72
CA ASN A 46 -17.45 4.11 -13.47
C ASN A 46 -17.56 4.43 -11.97
N LEU A 47 -17.58 3.40 -11.12
CA LEU A 47 -17.62 3.55 -9.67
C LEU A 47 -16.36 4.24 -9.14
N ILE A 48 -15.17 3.71 -9.45
CA ILE A 48 -13.90 4.24 -8.92
C ILE A 48 -13.59 5.62 -9.49
N ARG A 49 -14.00 5.92 -10.73
CA ARG A 49 -13.86 7.26 -11.34
C ARG A 49 -14.78 8.28 -10.68
N LYS A 50 -16.05 7.92 -10.43
CA LYS A 50 -17.03 8.79 -9.73
C LYS A 50 -16.57 9.11 -8.30
N PHE A 51 -16.00 8.13 -7.61
CA PHE A 51 -15.52 8.27 -6.23
C PHE A 51 -13.99 8.12 -6.14
N LYS A 52 -13.26 8.85 -7.00
CA LYS A 52 -11.80 8.74 -7.14
C LYS A 52 -11.03 8.98 -5.86
N ASN A 53 -11.46 9.94 -5.04
CA ASN A 53 -10.78 10.25 -3.78
C ASN A 53 -10.95 9.12 -2.77
N ASP A 54 -12.11 8.43 -2.76
CA ASP A 54 -12.32 7.25 -1.92
C ASP A 54 -11.43 6.09 -2.36
N PHE A 55 -11.35 5.82 -3.67
CA PHE A 55 -10.49 4.78 -4.23
C PHE A 55 -9.01 5.04 -3.91
N LEU A 56 -8.50 6.22 -4.25
CA LEU A 56 -7.11 6.59 -4.00
C LEU A 56 -6.77 6.60 -2.51
N TYR A 57 -7.72 7.00 -1.66
CA TYR A 57 -7.53 6.92 -0.22
C TYR A 57 -7.49 5.47 0.28
N GLY A 58 -8.39 4.62 -0.21
CA GLY A 58 -8.36 3.18 0.08
C GLY A 58 -7.03 2.54 -0.28
N ASN A 59 -6.46 2.94 -1.40
CA ASN A 59 -5.17 2.43 -1.90
C ASN A 59 -3.96 2.75 -1.02
N ILE A 60 -4.08 3.73 -0.11
CA ILE A 60 -3.02 4.05 0.86
C ILE A 60 -3.41 3.74 2.31
N SER A 61 -4.63 3.22 2.53
CA SER A 61 -5.20 3.14 3.88
C SER A 61 -4.75 1.91 4.67
N ALA A 62 -4.30 0.86 4.00
CA ALA A 62 -3.80 -0.34 4.67
C ALA A 62 -2.50 -0.06 5.46
N ASP A 63 -1.74 0.97 5.06
CA ASP A 63 -0.52 1.45 5.73
C ASP A 63 -0.75 2.37 6.91
N ILE A 64 -2.01 2.77 7.16
CA ILE A 64 -2.34 3.55 8.35
C ILE A 64 -1.99 2.76 9.62
N ILE A 65 -2.16 1.43 9.59
CA ILE A 65 -2.01 0.57 10.76
C ILE A 65 -0.55 0.14 10.94
N ILE A 66 0.07 0.52 12.05
CA ILE A 66 1.46 0.21 12.39
C ILE A 66 1.52 -0.87 13.46
N GLY A 67 2.62 -1.63 13.51
CA GLY A 67 2.80 -2.69 14.50
C GLY A 67 2.10 -3.99 14.15
N LYS A 68 1.82 -4.22 12.86
CA LYS A 68 1.09 -5.39 12.33
C LYS A 68 1.69 -6.74 12.75
N ARG A 69 3.01 -6.81 12.98
CA ARG A 69 3.71 -8.00 13.51
C ARG A 69 3.22 -8.42 14.90
N PHE A 70 2.74 -7.47 15.71
CA PHE A 70 2.21 -7.73 17.05
C PHE A 70 0.72 -8.12 17.03
N GLN A 71 0.12 -8.20 15.85
CA GLN A 71 -1.25 -8.70 15.64
C GLN A 71 -1.22 -10.12 15.09
N ALA A 72 -2.25 -10.90 15.43
CA ALA A 72 -2.48 -12.19 14.79
C ALA A 72 -2.61 -11.99 13.27
N PHE A 73 -2.05 -12.92 12.48
CA PHE A 73 -1.97 -12.80 11.01
C PHE A 73 -3.32 -12.48 10.34
N GLU A 74 -4.39 -13.14 10.78
CA GLU A 74 -5.73 -12.93 10.22
C GLU A 74 -6.31 -11.53 10.47
N LYS A 75 -5.68 -10.78 11.38
CA LYS A 75 -6.06 -9.42 11.79
C LYS A 75 -5.18 -8.35 11.18
N SER A 76 -4.15 -8.75 10.42
CA SER A 76 -3.28 -7.81 9.71
C SER A 76 -4.09 -7.01 8.69
N SER A 77 -3.83 -5.71 8.59
CA SER A 77 -4.36 -4.87 7.50
C SER A 77 -3.80 -5.27 6.13
N HIS A 78 -2.84 -6.18 6.06
CA HIS A 78 -2.31 -6.73 4.81
C HIS A 78 -2.77 -8.17 4.61
N ASN A 79 -4.05 -8.41 4.88
CA ASN A 79 -4.70 -9.71 4.71
C ASN A 79 -5.90 -9.58 3.77
N TRP A 80 -5.98 -10.49 2.78
CA TRP A 80 -7.08 -10.55 1.83
C TRP A 80 -8.46 -10.60 2.48
N ASN A 81 -8.61 -11.32 3.61
CA ASN A 81 -9.88 -11.42 4.32
C ASN A 81 -10.37 -10.07 4.83
N VAL A 82 -9.47 -9.17 5.25
CA VAL A 82 -9.86 -7.81 5.69
C VAL A 82 -10.38 -7.02 4.49
N GLY A 83 -9.68 -7.05 3.36
CA GLY A 83 -10.11 -6.38 2.13
C GLY A 83 -11.45 -6.90 1.59
N ILE A 84 -11.64 -8.22 1.58
CA ILE A 84 -12.90 -8.85 1.15
C ILE A 84 -14.04 -8.49 2.10
N LYS A 85 -13.83 -8.53 3.42
CA LYS A 85 -14.84 -8.11 4.41
C LYS A 85 -15.22 -6.64 4.24
N LEU A 86 -14.25 -5.76 3.99
CA LEU A 86 -14.50 -4.34 3.68
C LEU A 86 -15.38 -4.19 2.44
N LEU A 87 -15.07 -4.89 1.34
CA LEU A 87 -15.86 -4.83 0.11
C LEU A 87 -17.29 -5.36 0.32
N LYS A 88 -17.45 -6.50 1.01
CA LYS A 88 -18.77 -7.11 1.29
C LYS A 88 -19.62 -6.22 2.20
N ALA A 89 -19.01 -5.48 3.13
CA ALA A 89 -19.74 -4.59 4.03
C ALA A 89 -19.95 -3.16 3.46
N ALA A 90 -19.40 -2.85 2.29
CA ALA A 90 -19.52 -1.54 1.67
C ALA A 90 -20.93 -1.29 1.11
N ARG A 91 -21.81 -0.72 1.94
CA ARG A 91 -23.21 -0.42 1.58
C ARG A 91 -23.39 0.79 0.67
N THR A 92 -22.40 1.67 0.55
CA THR A 92 -22.47 2.87 -0.30
C THR A 92 -21.43 2.79 -1.41
N GLU A 93 -21.68 3.48 -2.52
CA GLU A 93 -20.75 3.52 -3.66
C GLU A 93 -19.37 4.08 -3.26
N GLN A 94 -19.32 5.10 -2.40
CA GLN A 94 -18.07 5.64 -1.84
C GLN A 94 -17.25 4.55 -1.14
N ARG A 95 -17.90 3.75 -0.29
CA ARG A 95 -17.22 2.68 0.46
C ARG A 95 -16.80 1.52 -0.44
N LYS A 96 -17.56 1.23 -1.50
CA LYS A 96 -17.17 0.21 -2.48
C LYS A 96 -15.93 0.67 -3.24
N SER A 97 -15.91 1.94 -3.67
CA SER A 97 -14.74 2.57 -4.29
C SER A 97 -13.52 2.51 -3.37
N PHE A 98 -13.67 2.86 -2.09
CA PHE A 98 -12.64 2.73 -1.07
C PHE A 98 -12.13 1.28 -0.93
N ALA A 99 -13.03 0.30 -0.86
CA ALA A 99 -12.66 -1.11 -0.72
C ALA A 99 -11.91 -1.64 -1.94
N TYR A 100 -12.27 -1.23 -3.16
CA TYR A 100 -11.47 -1.54 -4.36
C TYR A 100 -10.07 -0.90 -4.30
N GLY A 101 -9.97 0.33 -3.79
CA GLY A 101 -8.69 0.96 -3.50
C GLY A 101 -7.84 0.10 -2.56
N TYR A 102 -8.44 -0.34 -1.46
CA TYR A 102 -7.78 -1.18 -0.46
C TYR A 102 -7.34 -2.54 -1.02
N LEU A 103 -8.18 -3.21 -1.82
CA LEU A 103 -7.81 -4.50 -2.42
C LEU A 103 -6.69 -4.34 -3.45
N THR A 104 -6.70 -3.26 -4.23
CA THR A 104 -5.64 -3.00 -5.23
C THR A 104 -4.30 -2.64 -4.56
N HIS A 105 -4.31 -2.04 -3.37
CA HIS A 105 -3.10 -1.94 -2.53
C HIS A 105 -2.53 -3.33 -2.23
N LEU A 106 -3.34 -4.25 -1.70
CA LEU A 106 -2.91 -5.62 -1.39
C LEU A 106 -2.38 -6.36 -2.63
N ALA A 107 -2.99 -6.15 -3.79
CA ALA A 107 -2.52 -6.73 -5.05
C ALA A 107 -1.12 -6.23 -5.43
N ALA A 108 -0.85 -4.93 -5.29
CA ALA A 108 0.46 -4.36 -5.53
C ALA A 108 1.51 -4.94 -4.57
N ASP A 109 1.15 -5.13 -3.30
CA ASP A 109 2.04 -5.72 -2.30
C ASP A 109 2.42 -7.16 -2.63
N THR A 110 1.55 -7.94 -3.29
CA THR A 110 1.97 -9.28 -3.74
C THR A 110 3.19 -9.25 -4.66
N VAL A 111 3.40 -8.16 -5.41
CA VAL A 111 4.60 -7.99 -6.25
C VAL A 111 5.78 -7.52 -5.41
N ALA A 112 5.57 -6.51 -4.56
CA ALA A 112 6.60 -5.98 -3.68
C ALA A 112 7.22 -7.11 -2.82
N HIS A 113 6.37 -7.95 -2.24
CA HIS A 113 6.79 -8.94 -1.26
C HIS A 113 7.30 -10.25 -1.82
N ASN A 114 6.77 -10.70 -2.94
CA ASN A 114 7.09 -12.03 -3.46
C ASN A 114 8.13 -11.97 -4.59
N TYR A 115 8.44 -10.79 -5.13
CA TYR A 115 9.38 -10.64 -6.25
C TYR A 115 10.36 -9.48 -6.08
N TYR A 116 9.89 -8.29 -5.70
CA TYR A 116 10.75 -7.11 -5.62
C TYR A 116 11.77 -7.25 -4.49
N ILE A 117 11.29 -7.40 -3.26
CA ILE A 117 12.12 -7.49 -2.07
C ILE A 117 13.03 -8.73 -2.09
N PRO A 118 12.53 -9.96 -2.36
CA PRO A 118 13.37 -11.15 -2.39
C PRO A 118 14.47 -11.11 -3.48
N LYS A 119 14.33 -10.31 -4.54
CA LYS A 119 15.38 -10.20 -5.57
C LYS A 119 16.67 -9.58 -5.02
N PHE A 120 16.59 -8.75 -3.98
CA PHE A 120 17.73 -8.00 -3.44
C PHE A 120 18.31 -8.60 -2.14
N LEU A 121 18.23 -9.94 -2.02
CA LEU A 121 18.68 -10.81 -0.91
C LEU A 121 19.94 -10.36 -0.14
N ALA A 122 19.71 -9.78 1.04
CA ALA A 122 20.48 -9.83 2.31
C ALA A 122 19.81 -8.86 3.31
N MET A 123 18.48 -8.87 3.37
CA MET A 123 17.74 -7.69 3.81
C MET A 123 17.40 -7.72 5.29
N THR A 124 18.04 -6.82 6.03
CA THR A 124 17.53 -6.34 7.31
C THR A 124 16.27 -5.51 7.08
N ASN A 125 15.44 -5.30 8.11
CA ASN A 125 14.26 -4.42 7.99
C ASN A 125 14.63 -3.01 7.51
N LEU A 126 15.84 -2.55 7.83
CA LEU A 126 16.33 -1.24 7.40
C LEU A 126 16.55 -1.17 5.88
N THR A 127 17.06 -2.24 5.27
CA THR A 127 17.29 -2.29 3.82
C THR A 127 15.96 -2.31 3.05
N HIS A 128 14.89 -2.91 3.59
CA HIS A 128 13.55 -2.87 2.99
C HIS A 128 12.97 -1.45 2.99
N SER A 129 12.95 -0.79 4.15
CA SER A 129 12.43 0.58 4.24
C SER A 129 13.22 1.57 3.36
N ILE A 130 14.51 1.31 3.16
CA ILE A 130 15.35 2.05 2.23
C ILE A 130 14.87 1.91 0.78
N LEU A 131 14.50 0.70 0.35
CA LEU A 131 13.99 0.46 -1.01
C LEU A 131 12.62 1.09 -1.24
N GLU A 132 11.75 1.06 -0.23
CA GLU A 132 10.46 1.75 -0.23
C GLU A 132 10.65 3.26 -0.38
N VAL A 133 11.55 3.85 0.41
CA VAL A 133 11.89 5.27 0.32
C VAL A 133 12.47 5.61 -1.05
N LYS A 134 13.32 4.75 -1.62
CA LYS A 134 13.86 4.92 -2.97
C LYS A 134 12.73 4.89 -4.01
N ALA A 135 11.80 3.95 -3.91
CA ALA A 135 10.66 3.86 -4.82
C ALA A 135 9.72 5.08 -4.72
N ASP A 136 9.41 5.56 -3.52
CA ASP A 136 8.62 6.77 -3.33
C ASP A 136 9.35 8.02 -3.87
N SER A 137 10.67 8.04 -3.81
CA SER A 137 11.46 9.21 -4.22
C SER A 137 11.50 9.49 -5.71
N ILE A 138 11.31 8.45 -6.53
CA ILE A 138 11.28 8.58 -7.99
C ILE A 138 9.89 8.99 -8.50
N ILE A 139 8.86 8.97 -7.63
CA ILE A 139 7.51 9.42 -7.98
C ILE A 139 7.45 10.95 -8.05
N ASP A 140 6.78 11.47 -9.08
CA ASP A 140 6.63 12.90 -9.30
C ASP A 140 6.02 13.62 -8.07
N LYS A 141 6.48 14.85 -7.82
CA LYS A 141 5.98 15.73 -6.77
C LYS A 141 4.48 16.05 -6.88
N GLU A 142 3.90 15.97 -8.06
CA GLU A 142 2.47 16.20 -8.29
C GLU A 142 1.60 15.20 -7.49
N TYR A 143 1.96 13.91 -7.49
CA TYR A 143 1.26 12.88 -6.71
C TYR A 143 1.29 13.19 -5.20
N ARG A 144 2.39 13.79 -4.71
CA ARG A 144 2.48 14.25 -3.32
C ARG A 144 1.53 15.39 -3.01
N TYR A 145 1.29 16.29 -3.97
CA TYR A 145 0.26 17.32 -3.83
C TYR A 145 -1.13 16.68 -3.81
N MET A 146 -1.40 15.74 -4.72
CA MET A 146 -2.69 15.06 -4.79
C MET A 146 -3.04 14.29 -3.51
N VAL A 147 -2.11 13.51 -2.94
CA VAL A 147 -2.32 12.79 -1.65
C VAL A 147 -2.73 13.76 -0.54
N ARG A 148 -2.08 14.93 -0.48
CA ARG A 148 -2.37 15.95 0.56
C ARG A 148 -3.73 16.59 0.40
N ASN A 149 -4.23 16.68 -0.82
CA ASN A 149 -5.51 17.30 -1.15
C ASN A 149 -6.67 16.29 -1.21
N ILE A 150 -6.44 15.04 -0.80
CA ILE A 150 -7.57 14.14 -0.52
C ILE A 150 -8.44 14.81 0.54
N ASP A 151 -9.70 15.01 0.19
CA ASP A 151 -10.68 15.70 1.02
C ASP A 151 -10.77 15.13 2.44
N LYS A 152 -10.87 16.01 3.44
CA LYS A 152 -10.88 15.60 4.86
C LYS A 152 -12.12 14.78 5.23
N LEU A 153 -13.28 15.05 4.62
CA LEU A 153 -14.51 14.29 4.86
C LEU A 153 -14.39 12.89 4.25
N VAL A 154 -13.75 12.75 3.08
CA VAL A 154 -13.39 11.44 2.50
C VAL A 154 -12.48 10.67 3.46
N GLN A 155 -11.42 11.29 3.98
CA GLN A 155 -10.52 10.64 4.95
C GLN A 155 -11.30 10.20 6.20
N LEU A 156 -12.05 11.10 6.83
CA LEU A 156 -12.79 10.81 8.07
C LEU A 156 -13.83 9.70 7.89
N ARG A 157 -14.63 9.77 6.83
CA ARG A 157 -15.67 8.77 6.56
C ARG A 157 -15.08 7.38 6.40
N ASN A 158 -13.96 7.28 5.69
CA ASN A 158 -13.32 6.01 5.39
C ASN A 158 -12.46 5.50 6.56
N ASP A 159 -11.88 6.40 7.35
CA ASP A 159 -11.22 6.05 8.62
C ASP A 159 -12.20 5.39 9.59
N VAL A 160 -13.37 6.01 9.80
CA VAL A 160 -14.45 5.45 10.64
C VAL A 160 -14.97 4.13 10.06
N PHE A 161 -14.97 3.98 8.73
CA PHE A 161 -15.37 2.72 8.10
C PHE A 161 -14.32 1.63 8.34
N LEU A 162 -13.05 1.90 8.04
CA LEU A 162 -11.93 0.97 8.18
C LEU A 162 -11.73 0.52 9.63
N GLU A 163 -11.80 1.44 10.59
CA GLU A 163 -11.60 1.16 12.02
C GLU A 163 -12.55 0.06 12.54
N LYS A 164 -13.76 -0.07 11.97
CA LYS A 164 -14.73 -1.12 12.35
C LYS A 164 -14.31 -2.53 11.95
N PHE A 165 -13.41 -2.67 10.99
CA PHE A 165 -12.93 -3.97 10.48
C PHE A 165 -11.57 -4.36 11.05
N LEU A 166 -10.97 -3.47 11.84
CA LEU A 166 -9.69 -3.68 12.46
C LEU A 166 -9.90 -4.18 13.90
N GLU A 167 -9.66 -5.46 14.12
CA GLU A 167 -9.77 -6.04 15.44
C GLU A 167 -8.48 -5.78 16.26
N ARG A 168 -8.62 -5.11 17.40
CA ARG A 168 -7.55 -4.90 18.41
C ARG A 168 -6.25 -4.34 17.82
N LEU A 169 -6.23 -3.02 17.67
CA LEU A 169 -5.01 -2.30 17.27
C LEU A 169 -4.02 -2.19 18.43
N PHE A 170 -2.73 -2.38 18.16
CA PHE A 170 -1.67 -2.15 19.17
C PHE A 170 -1.62 -0.68 19.61
N LEU A 171 -1.82 0.24 18.66
CA LEU A 171 -2.01 1.67 18.91
C LEU A 171 -3.42 2.09 18.51
N SER A 172 -3.99 3.13 19.13
CA SER A 172 -5.27 3.69 18.67
C SER A 172 -5.23 4.05 17.19
N PHE A 173 -6.36 3.96 16.48
CA PHE A 173 -6.43 4.35 15.07
C PHE A 173 -5.95 5.80 14.86
N LYS A 174 -6.31 6.70 15.78
CA LYS A 174 -5.84 8.10 15.79
C LYS A 174 -4.31 8.22 15.89
N THR A 175 -3.67 7.43 16.73
CA THR A 175 -2.20 7.41 16.87
C THR A 175 -1.54 6.88 15.59
N ASN A 176 -2.02 5.74 15.10
CA ASN A 176 -1.64 5.16 13.82
C ASN A 176 -1.72 6.18 12.68
N LYS A 177 -2.86 6.87 12.56
CA LYS A 177 -3.08 7.92 11.56
C LYS A 177 -2.12 9.10 11.69
N LYS A 178 -1.79 9.52 12.91
CA LYS A 178 -0.81 10.60 13.15
C LYS A 178 0.58 10.19 12.66
N ILE A 179 0.99 8.95 12.92
CA ILE A 179 2.28 8.44 12.46
C ILE A 179 2.31 8.30 10.94
N PHE A 180 1.26 7.73 10.33
CA PHE A 180 1.11 7.63 8.88
C PHE A 180 1.23 8.99 8.18
N LYS A 181 0.57 10.02 8.73
CA LYS A 181 0.74 11.41 8.23
C LYS A 181 2.18 11.88 8.36
N GLY A 182 2.89 11.50 9.43
CA GLY A 182 4.32 11.75 9.57
C GLY A 182 5.16 11.09 8.48
N VAL A 183 4.89 9.84 8.13
CA VAL A 183 5.58 9.12 7.04
C VAL A 183 5.35 9.82 5.70
N LEU A 184 4.11 10.19 5.37
CA LEU A 184 3.78 11.00 4.19
C LEU A 184 4.46 12.38 4.18
N LEU A 185 4.78 12.93 5.35
CA LEU A 185 5.54 14.18 5.45
C LEU A 185 7.04 13.96 5.26
N LEU A 186 7.56 12.75 5.47
CA LEU A 186 8.99 12.46 5.35
C LEU A 186 9.39 12.07 3.94
N SER A 187 8.46 11.49 3.16
CA SER A 187 8.57 11.42 1.69
C SER A 187 8.60 12.81 1.01
N ARG A 188 8.51 13.92 1.78
CA ARG A 188 8.72 15.29 1.30
C ARG A 188 10.19 15.67 1.11
N PHE A 189 11.13 15.03 1.80
CA PHE A 189 12.52 15.47 1.77
C PHE A 189 13.18 15.09 0.44
N SER A 190 13.23 16.04 -0.49
CA SER A 190 13.91 15.97 -1.79
C SER A 190 15.43 15.74 -1.73
N HIS A 191 16.04 15.70 -0.54
CA HIS A 191 17.43 15.27 -0.34
C HIS A 191 17.60 13.74 -0.36
N ILE A 192 16.60 13.00 -0.86
CA ILE A 192 16.71 11.58 -1.13
C ILE A 192 17.84 11.27 -2.12
N ILE A 193 18.38 12.23 -2.89
CA ILE A 193 19.65 12.03 -3.61
C ILE A 193 20.77 11.56 -2.66
N SER A 194 20.86 12.10 -1.44
CA SER A 194 21.86 11.64 -0.45
C SER A 194 21.54 10.26 0.12
N VAL A 195 20.25 9.90 0.23
CA VAL A 195 19.82 8.56 0.65
C VAL A 195 20.03 7.54 -0.46
N ILE A 196 19.58 7.81 -1.69
CA ILE A 196 19.88 7.06 -2.91
C ILE A 196 21.38 6.88 -3.05
N ASN A 197 22.18 7.95 -2.99
CA ASN A 197 23.63 7.86 -3.09
C ASN A 197 24.25 7.07 -1.93
N PHE A 198 23.70 7.16 -0.71
CA PHE A 198 24.16 6.36 0.43
C PHE A 198 23.83 4.87 0.23
N VAL A 199 22.67 4.57 -0.33
CA VAL A 199 22.15 3.23 -0.59
C VAL A 199 22.91 2.59 -1.76
N ASP A 200 23.08 3.32 -2.85
CA ASP A 200 23.81 2.89 -4.03
C ASP A 200 25.31 2.72 -3.76
N LYS A 201 25.88 3.46 -2.79
CA LYS A 201 27.27 3.27 -2.33
C LYS A 201 27.46 2.09 -1.38
N ARG A 202 26.42 1.64 -0.67
CA ARG A 202 26.52 0.57 0.36
C ARG A 202 25.87 -0.74 -0.06
N LEU A 203 25.06 -0.77 -1.11
CA LEU A 203 24.51 -1.98 -1.71
C LEU A 203 25.31 -2.30 -2.97
N PRO A 204 26.14 -3.37 -2.97
CA PRO A 204 26.98 -3.74 -4.12
C PRO A 204 26.19 -4.01 -5.42
N ASN A 205 24.87 -4.19 -5.31
CA ASN A 205 23.90 -4.38 -6.40
C ASN A 205 22.63 -3.53 -6.13
N GLY A 206 22.79 -2.20 -6.04
CA GLY A 206 21.67 -1.29 -5.78
C GLY A 206 20.57 -1.37 -6.84
N VAL A 207 19.31 -1.28 -6.41
CA VAL A 207 18.13 -1.31 -7.30
C VAL A 207 18.14 -0.10 -8.22
N THR A 208 18.10 -0.29 -9.53
CA THR A 208 18.02 0.83 -10.49
C THR A 208 16.60 1.42 -10.55
N ALA A 209 16.46 2.66 -11.05
CA ALA A 209 15.14 3.24 -11.27
C ALA A 209 14.32 2.42 -12.29
N GLU A 210 14.97 1.89 -13.32
CA GLU A 210 14.37 1.00 -14.32
C GLU A 210 13.78 -0.26 -13.69
N GLU A 211 14.52 -0.92 -12.80
CA GLU A 211 13.98 -2.07 -12.06
C GLU A 211 12.77 -1.71 -11.20
N ILE A 212 12.79 -0.55 -10.54
CA ILE A 212 11.63 -0.08 -9.76
C ILE A 212 10.42 0.12 -10.68
N PHE A 213 10.61 0.74 -11.85
CA PHE A 213 9.54 0.90 -12.84
C PHE A 213 8.99 -0.43 -13.36
N ASP A 214 9.85 -1.44 -13.55
CA ASP A 214 9.44 -2.79 -13.90
C ASP A 214 8.54 -3.43 -12.83
N PHE A 215 8.91 -3.29 -11.56
CA PHE A 215 8.11 -3.82 -10.45
C PHE A 215 6.82 -3.03 -10.23
N GLN A 216 6.83 -1.71 -10.45
CA GLN A 216 5.61 -0.89 -10.46
C GLN A 216 4.67 -1.32 -11.59
N SER A 217 5.19 -1.57 -12.78
CA SER A 217 4.41 -2.05 -13.93
C SER A 217 3.79 -3.42 -13.65
N LYS A 218 4.56 -4.36 -13.06
CA LYS A 218 4.03 -5.66 -12.60
C LYS A 218 2.95 -5.49 -11.54
N SER A 219 3.13 -4.57 -10.59
CA SER A 219 2.14 -4.25 -9.55
C SER A 219 0.84 -3.77 -10.19
N LEU A 220 0.93 -2.88 -11.18
CA LEU A 220 -0.23 -2.38 -11.92
C LEU A 220 -0.96 -3.51 -12.66
N VAL A 221 -0.24 -4.43 -13.29
CA VAL A 221 -0.85 -5.62 -13.92
C VAL A 221 -1.63 -6.45 -12.91
N MET A 222 -1.08 -6.71 -11.72
CA MET A 222 -1.79 -7.45 -10.66
C MET A 222 -3.02 -6.69 -10.14
N MET A 223 -2.95 -5.37 -10.04
CA MET A 223 -4.11 -4.53 -9.68
C MET A 223 -5.23 -4.65 -10.71
N LEU A 224 -4.89 -4.60 -12.00
CA LEU A 224 -5.85 -4.72 -13.08
C LEU A 224 -6.46 -6.13 -13.17
N GLU A 225 -5.63 -7.16 -12.98
CA GLU A 225 -6.09 -8.56 -12.90
C GLU A 225 -7.11 -8.74 -11.77
N LEU A 226 -6.82 -8.22 -10.58
CA LEU A 226 -7.74 -8.23 -9.45
C LEU A 226 -9.08 -7.53 -9.79
N LEU A 227 -9.04 -6.35 -10.42
CA LEU A 227 -10.26 -5.63 -10.77
C LEU A 227 -11.06 -6.36 -11.85
N ARG A 228 -10.40 -7.04 -12.78
CA ARG A 228 -11.04 -7.80 -13.86
C ARG A 228 -11.66 -9.11 -13.37
N ASP A 229 -10.88 -9.87 -12.61
CA ASP A 229 -11.18 -11.27 -12.30
C ASP A 229 -11.72 -11.43 -10.85
N GLY A 230 -11.59 -10.43 -9.99
CA GLY A 230 -12.09 -10.51 -8.61
C GLY A 230 -11.44 -11.65 -7.82
N GLU A 231 -12.22 -12.37 -7.01
CA GLU A 231 -11.73 -13.45 -6.13
C GLU A 231 -11.10 -14.66 -6.88
N ILE A 232 -11.29 -14.79 -8.21
CA ILE A 232 -10.63 -15.86 -9.00
C ILE A 232 -9.25 -15.45 -9.55
N SER A 233 -8.82 -14.19 -9.35
CA SER A 233 -7.50 -13.72 -9.77
C SER A 233 -6.36 -14.51 -9.11
N SER A 234 -5.26 -14.66 -9.84
CA SER A 234 -4.03 -15.27 -9.35
C SER A 234 -3.39 -14.53 -8.18
N VAL A 235 -3.72 -13.25 -7.95
CA VAL A 235 -3.20 -12.47 -6.81
C VAL A 235 -3.59 -13.07 -5.46
N PHE A 236 -4.73 -13.76 -5.37
CA PHE A 236 -5.16 -14.44 -4.15
C PHE A 236 -4.32 -15.68 -3.81
N LYS A 237 -3.50 -16.17 -4.76
CA LYS A 237 -2.52 -17.24 -4.53
C LYS A 237 -1.21 -16.71 -3.96
N LYS A 238 -1.11 -15.42 -3.65
CA LYS A 238 0.06 -14.76 -3.08
C LYS A 238 -0.34 -14.03 -1.79
N ASP A 239 0.50 -14.14 -0.77
CA ASP A 239 0.32 -13.36 0.46
C ASP A 239 0.83 -11.93 0.20
N PRO A 240 0.02 -10.88 0.41
CA PRO A 240 0.48 -9.49 0.35
C PRO A 240 1.66 -9.23 1.27
N MET A 241 1.85 -10.02 2.34
CA MET A 241 3.01 -9.91 3.23
C MET A 241 4.22 -10.77 2.81
N GLY A 242 4.14 -11.55 1.72
CA GLY A 242 5.25 -12.38 1.23
C GLY A 242 5.56 -13.62 2.05
N ARG A 243 4.64 -14.10 2.88
CA ARG A 243 4.87 -15.30 3.68
C ARG A 243 4.61 -16.55 2.85
N VAL A 244 5.50 -17.52 2.98
CA VAL A 244 5.50 -18.77 2.19
C VAL A 244 4.28 -19.67 2.46
N HIS A 245 3.50 -19.42 3.53
CA HIS A 245 2.35 -20.24 3.89
C HIS A 245 1.02 -19.52 3.69
N ILE A 246 0.41 -19.75 2.54
CA ILE A 246 -1.02 -19.47 2.33
C ILE A 246 -1.76 -20.76 2.68
N LYS A 247 -2.51 -20.79 3.78
CA LYS A 247 -3.61 -21.75 3.89
C LYS A 247 -4.60 -21.38 2.78
N PRO A 248 -4.99 -22.31 1.90
CA PRO A 248 -5.94 -22.02 0.85
C PRO A 248 -7.21 -21.42 1.44
N PHE A 249 -7.78 -20.45 0.73
CA PHE A 249 -9.08 -19.88 1.03
C PHE A 249 -10.12 -21.01 1.07
N ASN A 250 -10.50 -21.44 2.27
CA ASN A 250 -11.68 -22.28 2.44
C ASN A 250 -12.89 -21.38 2.19
N LYS A 251 -13.62 -21.64 1.09
CA LYS A 251 -14.97 -21.09 0.90
C LYS A 251 -15.76 -21.32 2.19
N PRO A 252 -16.42 -20.30 2.78
CA PRO A 252 -17.42 -20.58 3.78
C PRO A 252 -18.56 -21.36 3.10
N ILE A 253 -19.01 -22.42 3.78
CA ILE A 253 -20.20 -23.21 3.47
C ILE A 253 -21.41 -22.27 3.40
#